data_AF-V5GF39-F1
#
_entry.id   AF-V5GF39-F1
#
_cell.length_a   1.000
_cell.length_b   1.000
_cell.length_c   1.000
_cell.angle_alpha   90.00
_cell.angle_beta   90.00
_cell.angle_gamma   90.00
#
_symmetry.space_group_name_H-M   'P 1'
#
loop_
_entity.id
_entity.type
_entity.pdbx_description
1 polymer ?
#
loop_
_entity_poly.entity_id
_entity_poly.type
_entity_poly.pdbx_seq_one_letter_code
_entity_poly.pdbx_strand_id
1 'polypeptide(L)'
;LFLIILEDSKPRYVRVNTLYMSLNEAVDGFRDEGWALSKFMDKTDYRGFRDKITSLGDEEFLIDIHIPNLLIFPPKTQFYNHPAYKNGSIVLQDKASCLPVHILDPPPGSIVLDMCSAPGMKTTQVAAAMNNKGKVYAVERDPRRFETLNRIVQTSGATCI
;
A
#
# COMPACT_ATOMS: atom_id res chain seq x y z
N LEU A 1 -10.31 -25.49 3.16
CA LEU A 1 -10.18 -25.07 4.57
C LEU A 1 -9.50 -23.70 4.60
N PHE A 2 -10.24 -22.63 4.27
CA PHE A 2 -9.73 -21.26 4.34
C PHE A 2 -9.71 -20.88 5.83
N LEU A 3 -8.51 -20.75 6.42
CA LEU A 3 -8.37 -20.30 7.80
C LEU A 3 -8.98 -18.90 7.92
N ILE A 4 -10.03 -18.78 8.71
CA ILE A 4 -10.44 -17.54 9.34
C ILE A 4 -9.30 -17.19 10.31
N ILE A 5 -8.30 -16.46 9.82
CA ILE A 5 -7.32 -15.79 10.67
C ILE A 5 -8.10 -14.66 11.35
N LEU A 6 -8.31 -14.81 12.66
CA LEU A 6 -8.87 -13.80 13.55
C LEU A 6 -8.27 -12.43 13.21
N GLU A 7 -9.12 -11.46 12.87
CA GLU A 7 -8.72 -10.11 12.39
C GLU A 7 -7.75 -9.40 13.35
N ASP A 8 -7.76 -9.77 14.63
CA ASP A 8 -6.93 -9.21 15.69
C ASP A 8 -5.43 -9.57 15.62
N SER A 9 -5.05 -10.48 14.72
CA SER A 9 -3.66 -10.96 14.58
C SER A 9 -2.99 -10.55 13.27
N LYS A 10 -3.69 -9.84 12.40
CA LYS A 10 -3.15 -9.49 11.08
C LYS A 10 -2.24 -8.25 11.17
N PRO A 11 -1.05 -8.29 10.56
CA PRO A 11 -0.18 -7.13 10.45
C PRO A 11 -0.87 -5.97 9.72
N ARG A 12 -0.46 -4.75 10.05
CA ARG A 12 -0.94 -3.55 9.38
C ARG A 12 -0.02 -3.21 8.20
N TYR A 13 -0.53 -3.41 7.00
CA TYR A 13 0.18 -3.06 5.78
C TYR A 13 -0.09 -1.59 5.37
N VAL A 14 0.98 -0.88 5.06
CA VAL A 14 0.97 0.53 4.67
C VAL A 14 1.79 0.69 3.40
N ARG A 15 1.13 0.93 2.28
CA ARG A 15 1.80 1.24 1.01
C ARG A 15 2.19 2.71 0.99
N VAL A 16 3.44 3.00 0.67
CA VAL A 16 3.93 4.35 0.40
C VAL A 16 3.43 4.79 -0.98
N ASN A 17 2.83 5.97 -1.06
CA ASN A 17 2.42 6.56 -2.32
C ASN A 17 3.59 7.32 -2.95
N THR A 18 4.21 6.71 -3.96
CA THR A 18 5.38 7.24 -4.66
C THR A 18 5.13 8.50 -5.47
N LEU A 19 3.86 8.91 -5.62
CA LEU A 19 3.52 10.21 -6.22
C LEU A 19 3.78 11.39 -5.28
N TYR A 20 3.84 11.16 -3.97
CA TYR A 20 4.08 12.20 -2.97
C TYR A 20 5.45 12.11 -2.31
N MET A 21 5.94 10.89 -2.07
CA MET A 21 7.18 10.68 -1.33
C MET A 21 7.83 9.34 -1.69
N SER A 22 9.14 9.28 -1.55
CA SER A 22 9.94 8.07 -1.68
C SER A 22 9.80 7.15 -0.46
N LEU A 23 10.22 5.90 -0.62
CA LEU A 23 10.29 4.95 0.49
C LEU A 23 11.23 5.42 1.61
N ASN A 24 12.35 6.05 1.26
CA ASN A 24 13.32 6.53 2.26
C ASN A 24 12.72 7.65 3.10
N GLU A 25 12.05 8.63 2.47
CA GLU A 25 11.34 9.69 3.19
C GLU A 25 10.24 9.11 4.10
N ALA A 26 9.55 8.04 3.66
CA ALA A 26 8.60 7.33 4.51
C ALA A 26 9.26 6.73 5.75
N VAL A 27 10.36 6.01 5.55
CA VAL A 27 11.10 5.33 6.61
C VAL A 27 11.64 6.35 7.60
N ASP A 28 12.24 7.43 7.13
CA ASP A 28 12.78 8.48 7.99
C ASP A 28 11.66 9.19 8.76
N GLY A 29 10.54 9.49 8.11
CA GLY A 29 9.36 10.07 8.79
C GLY A 29 8.83 9.19 9.93
N PHE A 30 8.67 7.88 9.72
CA PHE A 30 8.26 6.98 10.80
C PHE A 30 9.33 6.86 11.90
N ARG A 31 10.62 6.92 11.55
CA ARG A 31 11.70 6.91 12.56
C ARG A 31 11.69 8.17 13.43
N ASP A 32 11.42 9.33 12.84
CA ASP A 32 11.28 10.60 13.56
C ASP A 32 10.06 10.58 14.51
N GLU A 33 9.03 9.79 14.19
CA GLU A 33 7.87 9.54 15.03
C GLU A 33 8.13 8.50 16.15
N GLY A 34 9.33 7.93 16.23
CA GLY A 34 9.74 6.98 17.27
C GLY A 34 9.70 5.51 16.84
N TRP A 35 9.34 5.19 15.59
CA TRP A 35 9.34 3.81 15.12
C TRP A 35 10.74 3.28 14.81
N ALA A 36 11.02 2.04 15.23
CA ALA A 36 12.26 1.35 14.93
C ALA A 36 12.14 0.50 13.66
N LEU A 37 12.99 0.76 12.66
CA LEU A 37 13.06 -0.08 11.46
C LEU A 37 13.77 -1.41 11.79
N SER A 38 12.99 -2.49 11.73
CA SER A 38 13.49 -3.85 11.84
C SER A 38 13.88 -4.39 10.45
N LYS A 39 15.10 -4.89 10.32
CA LYS A 39 15.62 -5.40 9.03
C LYS A 39 15.41 -6.90 8.92
N PHE A 40 14.99 -7.35 7.74
CA PHE A 40 15.00 -8.75 7.35
C PHE A 40 15.75 -8.89 6.02
N MET A 41 16.88 -9.60 6.04
CA MET A 41 17.85 -9.59 4.93
C MET A 41 17.71 -10.77 3.98
N ASP A 42 17.27 -11.93 4.48
CA ASP A 42 17.18 -13.16 3.68
C ASP A 42 15.86 -13.21 2.90
N LYS A 43 15.85 -12.72 1.67
CA LYS A 43 14.66 -12.76 0.81
C LYS A 43 14.20 -14.17 0.42
N THR A 44 15.02 -15.19 0.65
CA THR A 44 14.68 -16.58 0.31
C THR A 44 13.99 -17.30 1.46
N ASP A 45 14.15 -16.81 2.70
CA ASP A 45 13.51 -17.38 3.88
C ASP A 45 12.13 -16.76 4.16
N TYR A 46 11.12 -17.27 3.47
CA TYR A 46 9.74 -16.87 3.71
C TYR A 46 9.24 -17.23 5.13
N ARG A 47 9.74 -18.32 5.72
CA ARG A 47 9.30 -18.74 7.06
C ARG A 47 9.84 -17.77 8.11
N GLY A 48 11.14 -17.50 8.10
CA GLY A 48 11.75 -16.51 8.98
C GLY A 48 11.17 -15.11 8.77
N PHE A 49 10.81 -14.74 7.53
CA PHE A 49 10.13 -13.46 7.27
C PHE A 49 8.79 -13.39 7.98
N ARG A 50 7.98 -14.44 7.88
CA ARG A 50 6.68 -14.54 8.55
C ARG A 50 6.83 -14.53 10.07
N ASP A 51 7.82 -15.26 10.59
CA ASP A 51 8.10 -15.31 12.02
C ASP A 51 8.50 -13.93 12.52
N LYS A 52 9.36 -13.21 11.77
CA LYS A 52 9.77 -11.84 12.09
C LYS A 52 8.59 -10.86 12.10
N ILE A 53 7.67 -10.95 11.14
CA ILE A 53 6.44 -10.15 11.14
C ILE A 53 5.60 -10.43 12.39
N THR A 54 5.49 -11.70 12.77
CA THR A 54 4.67 -12.12 13.92
C THR A 54 5.30 -11.72 15.26
N SER A 55 6.62 -11.54 15.29
CA SER A 55 7.39 -11.16 16.47
C SER A 55 7.86 -9.69 16.47
N LEU A 56 7.22 -8.80 15.70
CA LEU A 56 7.53 -7.37 15.75
C LEU A 56 7.21 -6.80 17.14
N GLY A 57 8.10 -5.97 17.67
CA GLY A 57 7.77 -5.15 18.84
C GLY A 57 6.70 -4.10 18.53
N ASP A 58 6.03 -3.57 19.55
CA ASP A 58 4.92 -2.62 19.41
C ASP A 58 5.29 -1.33 18.65
N GLU A 59 6.56 -0.93 18.71
CA GLU A 59 7.13 0.25 18.04
C GLU A 59 8.13 -0.14 16.94
N GLU A 60 8.07 -1.37 16.45
CA GLU A 60 8.86 -1.80 15.29
C GLU A 60 8.04 -1.80 14.00
N PHE A 61 8.71 -1.63 12.87
CA PHE A 61 8.13 -1.88 11.55
C PHE A 61 9.16 -2.50 10.62
N LEU A 62 8.71 -3.10 9.52
CA LEU A 62 9.59 -3.61 8.48
C LEU A 62 9.17 -3.18 7.08
N ILE A 63 10.08 -3.36 6.14
CA ILE A 63 9.83 -3.25 4.71
C ILE A 63 9.53 -4.64 4.17
N ASP A 64 8.46 -4.78 3.38
CA ASP A 64 8.12 -6.04 2.74
C ASP A 64 9.21 -6.49 1.76
N ILE A 65 9.55 -7.79 1.77
CA ILE A 65 10.58 -8.33 0.89
C ILE A 65 10.13 -8.59 -0.55
N HIS A 66 8.81 -8.65 -0.81
CA HIS A 66 8.25 -8.98 -2.12
C HIS A 66 7.67 -7.76 -2.82
N ILE A 67 6.91 -6.93 -2.10
CA ILE A 67 6.23 -5.77 -2.65
C ILE A 67 7.06 -4.51 -2.38
N PRO A 68 7.56 -3.82 -3.42
CA PRO A 68 8.27 -2.56 -3.21
C PRO A 68 7.34 -1.52 -2.59
N ASN A 69 7.91 -0.61 -1.80
CA ASN A 69 7.19 0.51 -1.18
C ASN A 69 6.06 0.07 -0.22
N LEU A 70 6.13 -1.14 0.33
CA LEU A 70 5.17 -1.64 1.31
C LEU A 70 5.83 -1.78 2.68
N LEU A 71 5.28 -1.06 3.66
CA LEU A 71 5.67 -1.14 5.05
C LEU A 71 4.70 -2.06 5.80
N ILE A 72 5.21 -2.70 6.85
CA ILE A 72 4.47 -3.63 7.69
C ILE A 72 4.65 -3.24 9.14
N PHE A 73 3.53 -3.02 9.81
CA PHE A 73 3.45 -2.64 11.22
C PHE A 73 2.75 -3.75 12.02
N PRO A 74 2.89 -3.75 13.35
CA PRO A 74 2.20 -4.68 14.23
C PRO A 74 0.68 -4.66 14.03
N PRO A 75 -0.03 -5.71 14.46
CA PRO A 75 -1.48 -5.69 14.50
C PRO A 75 -1.99 -4.50 15.32
N LYS A 76 -3.22 -4.04 15.00
CA LYS A 76 -3.92 -2.96 15.72
C LYS A 76 -3.28 -1.56 15.64
N THR A 77 -2.13 -1.38 14.97
CA THR A 77 -1.61 -0.04 14.65
C THR A 77 -2.62 0.74 13.80
N GLN A 78 -2.92 1.97 14.24
CA GLN A 78 -3.94 2.83 13.64
C GLN A 78 -3.32 4.02 12.93
N PHE A 79 -3.63 4.16 11.64
CA PHE A 79 -3.17 5.30 10.83
C PHE A 79 -4.30 6.17 10.29
N TYR A 80 -5.57 5.88 10.63
CA TYR A 80 -6.72 6.63 10.09
C TYR A 80 -6.68 8.13 10.42
N ASN A 81 -6.08 8.50 11.55
CA ASN A 81 -5.89 9.89 11.95
C ASN A 81 -4.53 10.49 11.56
N HIS A 82 -3.64 9.67 11.00
CA HIS A 82 -2.27 10.05 10.68
C HIS A 82 -2.24 11.11 9.56
N PRO A 83 -1.42 12.18 9.68
CA PRO A 83 -1.32 13.21 8.66
C PRO A 83 -1.00 12.64 7.27
N ALA A 84 -0.03 11.72 7.18
CA ALA A 84 0.34 11.08 5.92
C ALA A 84 -0.79 10.22 5.30
N TYR A 85 -1.70 9.68 6.12
CA TYR A 85 -2.86 8.95 5.59
C TYR A 85 -3.92 9.93 5.07
N LYS A 86 -4.19 11.00 5.83
CA LYS A 86 -5.18 12.02 5.46
C LYS A 86 -4.82 12.76 4.17
N ASN A 87 -3.53 12.99 3.93
CA ASN A 87 -3.06 13.66 2.72
C ASN A 87 -2.75 12.70 1.55
N GLY A 88 -2.95 11.39 1.73
CA GLY A 88 -2.74 10.37 0.69
C GLY A 88 -1.29 9.95 0.43
N SER A 89 -0.33 10.40 1.25
CA SER A 89 1.08 10.00 1.13
C SER A 89 1.33 8.55 1.55
N ILE A 90 0.48 8.01 2.42
CA ILE A 90 0.40 6.58 2.71
C ILE A 90 -1.00 6.03 2.45
N VAL A 91 -1.07 4.77 2.04
CA VAL A 91 -2.31 4.06 1.73
C VAL A 91 -2.38 2.77 2.52
N LEU A 92 -3.46 2.57 3.27
CA LEU A 92 -3.70 1.32 3.99
C LEU A 92 -4.21 0.26 3.01
N GLN A 93 -3.32 -0.64 2.61
CA GLN A 93 -3.61 -1.64 1.59
C GLN A 93 -2.94 -2.97 1.96
N ASP A 94 -3.75 -4.03 2.05
CA ASP A 94 -3.25 -5.38 2.33
C ASP A 94 -2.24 -5.84 1.27
N LYS A 95 -1.23 -6.61 1.69
CA LYS A 95 -0.20 -7.14 0.80
C LYS A 95 -0.77 -7.87 -0.42
N ALA A 96 -1.81 -8.70 -0.24
CA ALA A 96 -2.42 -9.43 -1.33
C ALA A 96 -3.11 -8.50 -2.35
N SER A 97 -3.60 -7.34 -1.89
CA SER A 97 -4.20 -6.33 -2.77
C SER A 97 -3.15 -5.58 -3.60
N CYS A 98 -1.89 -5.56 -3.18
CA CYS A 98 -0.78 -4.94 -3.92
C CYS A 98 -0.22 -5.83 -5.04
N LEU A 99 -0.34 -7.16 -4.91
CA LEU A 99 0.23 -8.13 -5.83
C LEU A 99 -0.22 -7.98 -7.29
N PRO A 100 -1.52 -7.78 -7.62
CA PRO A 100 -1.95 -7.70 -9.01
C PRO A 100 -1.25 -6.60 -9.80
N VAL A 101 -1.09 -5.42 -9.20
CA VAL A 101 -0.43 -4.27 -9.87
C VAL A 101 1.07 -4.50 -9.94
N HIS A 102 1.67 -5.11 -8.91
CA HIS A 102 3.08 -5.47 -8.93
C HIS A 102 3.41 -6.47 -10.04
N ILE A 103 2.55 -7.47 -10.26
CA ILE A 103 2.71 -8.47 -11.33
C ILE A 103 2.41 -7.87 -12.70
N LEU A 104 1.44 -6.96 -12.79
CA LEU A 104 1.10 -6.27 -14.03
C LEU A 104 2.25 -5.39 -14.55
N ASP A 105 3.03 -4.81 -13.64
CA ASP A 105 4.21 -3.95 -13.92
C ASP A 105 4.00 -2.97 -15.08
N PRO A 106 2.97 -2.08 -15.01
CA PRO A 106 2.61 -1.24 -16.13
C PRO A 106 3.70 -0.19 -16.41
N PRO A 107 4.29 -0.16 -17.62
CA PRO A 107 5.33 0.82 -17.92
C PRO A 107 4.73 2.23 -18.00
N PRO A 108 5.49 3.27 -17.60
CA PRO A 108 5.08 4.66 -17.78
C PRO A 108 4.72 4.94 -19.25
N GLY A 109 3.56 5.56 -19.48
CA GLY A 109 3.02 5.88 -20.80
C GLY A 109 2.03 4.84 -21.36
N SER A 110 1.86 3.69 -20.71
CA SER A 110 0.89 2.67 -21.12
C SER A 110 -0.57 3.09 -20.87
N ILE A 111 -1.50 2.29 -21.38
CA ILE A 111 -2.94 2.43 -21.13
C ILE A 111 -3.40 1.20 -20.35
N VAL A 112 -4.04 1.41 -19.21
CA VAL A 112 -4.54 0.35 -18.32
C VAL A 112 -6.05 0.49 -18.14
N LEU A 113 -6.78 -0.61 -18.11
CA LEU A 113 -8.22 -0.66 -17.82
C LEU A 113 -8.45 -1.42 -16.50
N ASP A 114 -8.99 -0.72 -15.50
CA ASP A 114 -9.42 -1.30 -14.23
C ASP A 114 -10.96 -1.37 -14.20
N MET A 115 -11.51 -2.54 -14.49
CA MET A 115 -12.96 -2.71 -14.69
C MET A 115 -13.80 -2.67 -13.40
N CYS A 116 -13.17 -2.88 -12.24
CA CYS A 116 -13.84 -2.96 -10.93
C CYS A 116 -13.09 -2.10 -9.91
N SER A 117 -12.96 -0.82 -10.24
CA SER A 117 -11.96 0.08 -9.64
C SER A 117 -12.23 0.42 -8.18
N ALA A 118 -13.49 0.51 -7.75
CA ALA A 118 -13.75 1.02 -6.41
C ALA A 118 -13.36 0.02 -5.30
N PRO A 119 -12.77 0.51 -4.18
CA PRO A 119 -12.69 1.91 -3.80
C PRO A 119 -11.52 2.70 -4.42
N GLY A 120 -10.62 2.10 -5.19
CA GLY A 120 -9.57 2.84 -5.94
C GLY A 120 -8.13 2.53 -5.52
N MET A 121 -7.91 1.63 -4.55
CA MET A 121 -6.56 1.33 -4.04
C MET A 121 -5.62 0.77 -5.13
N LYS A 122 -6.13 -0.11 -5.99
CA LYS A 122 -5.35 -0.69 -7.10
C LYS A 122 -5.18 0.30 -8.23
N THR A 123 -6.25 1.01 -8.58
CA THR A 123 -6.26 2.05 -9.61
C THR A 123 -5.21 3.13 -9.33
N THR A 124 -5.15 3.62 -8.08
CA THR A 124 -4.14 4.61 -7.65
C THR A 124 -2.73 4.01 -7.55
N GLN A 125 -2.61 2.73 -7.21
CA GLN A 125 -1.32 2.03 -7.26
C GLN A 125 -0.80 1.90 -8.71
N VAL A 126 -1.67 1.67 -9.70
CA VAL A 126 -1.30 1.66 -11.12
C VAL A 126 -0.79 3.03 -11.55
N ALA A 127 -1.51 4.11 -11.22
CA ALA A 127 -1.09 5.47 -11.53
C ALA A 127 0.28 5.82 -10.91
N ALA A 128 0.52 5.39 -9.66
CA ALA A 128 1.80 5.53 -8.98
C ALA A 128 2.92 4.73 -9.67
N ALA A 129 2.67 3.49 -10.07
CA ALA A 129 3.65 2.67 -10.80
C ALA A 129 4.03 3.29 -12.16
N MET A 130 3.07 3.92 -12.83
CA MET A 130 3.27 4.61 -14.10
C MET A 130 3.82 6.04 -13.95
N ASN A 131 4.10 6.50 -12.72
CA ASN A 131 4.51 7.88 -12.42
C ASN A 131 3.60 8.94 -13.08
N ASN A 132 2.28 8.72 -13.04
CA ASN A 132 1.29 9.59 -13.68
C ASN A 132 1.48 9.80 -15.20
N LYS A 133 2.21 8.93 -15.89
CA LYS A 133 2.41 8.97 -17.35
C LYS A 133 1.58 7.89 -18.02
N GLY A 134 0.72 8.26 -18.96
CA GLY A 134 -0.19 7.32 -19.66
C GLY A 134 -1.65 7.57 -19.31
N LYS A 135 -2.48 6.52 -19.33
CA LYS A 135 -3.91 6.63 -19.00
C LYS A 135 -4.43 5.38 -18.28
N VAL A 136 -5.23 5.57 -17.24
CA VAL A 136 -5.90 4.49 -16.51
C VAL A 136 -7.41 4.68 -16.60
N TYR A 137 -8.09 3.81 -17.33
CA TYR A 137 -9.55 3.81 -17.36
C TYR A 137 -10.08 3.09 -16.12
N ALA A 138 -10.60 3.87 -15.17
CA ALA A 138 -11.20 3.35 -13.95
C ALA A 138 -12.72 3.23 -14.10
N VAL A 139 -13.24 2.01 -14.08
CA VAL A 139 -14.67 1.72 -14.23
C VAL A 139 -15.23 1.19 -12.91
N GLU A 140 -16.35 1.76 -12.47
CA GLU A 140 -17.17 1.24 -11.39
C GLU A 140 -18.63 1.44 -11.75
N ARG A 141 -19.45 0.41 -11.52
CA ARG A 141 -20.87 0.42 -11.87
C ARG A 141 -21.72 1.05 -10.77
N ASP A 142 -21.35 0.83 -9.51
CA ASP A 142 -22.10 1.36 -8.36
C ASP A 142 -21.79 2.85 -8.14
N PRO A 143 -22.79 3.75 -8.23
CA PRO A 143 -22.54 5.19 -8.11
C PRO A 143 -21.95 5.62 -6.76
N ARG A 144 -22.33 4.97 -5.65
CA ARG A 144 -21.83 5.32 -4.30
C ARG A 144 -20.37 4.90 -4.15
N ARG A 145 -20.03 3.73 -4.70
CA ARG A 145 -18.64 3.26 -4.74
C ARG A 145 -17.80 4.11 -5.71
N PHE A 146 -18.39 4.60 -6.79
CA PHE A 146 -17.75 5.55 -7.71
C PHE A 146 -17.43 6.90 -7.04
N GLU A 147 -18.31 7.43 -6.19
CA GLU A 147 -17.99 8.63 -5.39
C GLU A 147 -16.79 8.41 -4.46
N THR A 148 -16.72 7.22 -3.84
CA THR A 148 -15.58 6.84 -2.99
C THR A 148 -14.29 6.73 -3.82
N LEU A 149 -14.38 6.12 -5.01
CA LEU A 149 -13.27 6.05 -5.97
C LEU A 149 -12.76 7.44 -6.33
N ASN A 150 -13.64 8.38 -6.70
CA ASN A 150 -13.24 9.74 -7.04
C ASN A 150 -12.51 10.44 -5.90
N ARG A 151 -13.00 10.29 -4.66
CA ARG A 151 -12.33 10.85 -3.48
C ARG A 151 -10.93 10.27 -3.31
N ILE A 152 -10.78 8.94 -3.40
CA ILE A 152 -9.47 8.29 -3.25
C ILE A 152 -8.51 8.70 -4.37
N VAL A 153 -9.00 8.78 -5.62
CA VAL A 153 -8.20 9.26 -6.76
C VAL A 153 -7.69 10.68 -6.52
N GLN A 154 -8.58 11.60 -6.12
CA GLN A 154 -8.21 12.98 -5.81
C GLN A 154 -7.16 13.08 -4.69
N THR A 155 -7.38 12.38 -3.57
CA THR A 155 -6.45 12.38 -2.43
C THR A 155 -5.13 11.69 -2.75
N SER A 156 -5.08 10.77 -3.72
CA SER A 156 -3.86 10.05 -4.09
C SER A 156 -2.90 10.84 -4.97
N GLY A 157 -3.32 11.97 -5.54
CA GLY A 157 -2.51 12.75 -6.49
C GLY A 157 -2.36 12.08 -7.86
N ALA A 158 -3.17 11.05 -8.14
CA ALA A 158 -3.18 10.39 -9.44
C ALA A 158 -3.83 11.29 -10.50
N THR A 159 -3.06 11.71 -11.50
CA THR A 159 -3.51 12.65 -12.56
C THR A 159 -3.77 11.95 -13.89
N CYS A 160 -3.42 10.67 -14.02
CA CYS A 160 -3.57 9.90 -15.25
C CYS A 160 -4.76 8.94 -15.24
N ILE A 161 -5.67 9.05 -14.26
CA ILE A 161 -6.91 8.25 -14.16
C ILE A 161 -8.03 8.99 -14.87
#